data_AF-G4LV59-F1
#
_entry.id   AF-G4LV59-F1
#
_cell.length_a   1.000
_cell.length_b   1.000
_cell.length_c   1.000
_cell.angle_alpha   90.00
_cell.angle_beta   90.00
_cell.angle_gamma   90.00
#
_symmetry.space_group_name_H-M   'P 1'
#
loop_
_entity.id
_entity.type
_entity.pdbx_description
1 polymer ?
#
loop_
_entity_poly.entity_id
_entity_poly.type
_entity_poly.pdbx_seq_one_letter_code
_entity_poly.pdbx_strand_id
1 'polypeptide(L)'
;MRYNVSPSLWILIYLFFVWPYKRFNCNEICNNPGVSNYENVIIENDTYRYSHHYEYSMRIQLHQSKPVPSDRFNIKINGIHTVYPQFTCNYHSKYIRKIMFYADDADDVYDFRGYYIGTMINYIVNYMDFDTAVLDEKKLLGVKRTFRINVDGSEVEATMTSLIHPNGKVSFYYDNIPKEIEESKFQSKIVGSIRCEGGLQKFFAIPVPAKWIKSGTLVEFQAMGESCSQHYRSEICQNAKTSTTTCFCCEEKKKCMELNNQDTHGLKVDDCRVENMNTGTAAENTQIEVMNDT
;
A
#
# COMPACT_ATOMS: atom_id res chain seq x y z
N MET A 1 26.77 -48.94 16.98
CA MET A 1 26.16 -47.88 17.83
C MET A 1 24.78 -47.54 17.26
N ARG A 2 23.72 -47.58 18.08
CA ARG A 2 22.43 -46.93 17.76
C ARG A 2 22.43 -45.58 18.48
N TYR A 3 22.45 -44.49 17.72
CA TYR A 3 22.36 -43.14 18.30
C TYR A 3 20.89 -42.86 18.67
N ASN A 4 20.60 -42.86 19.98
CA ASN A 4 19.31 -42.38 20.49
C ASN A 4 19.27 -40.86 20.40
N VAL A 5 18.75 -40.34 19.28
CA VAL A 5 18.52 -38.89 19.10
C VAL A 5 17.39 -38.46 20.04
N SER A 6 17.67 -37.49 20.91
CA SER A 6 16.67 -36.95 21.86
C SER A 6 15.45 -36.38 21.13
N PRO A 7 14.21 -36.58 21.63
CA PRO A 7 13.01 -35.95 21.08
C PRO A 7 13.09 -34.42 20.97
N SER A 8 13.85 -33.77 21.86
CA SER A 8 14.10 -32.32 21.80
C SER A 8 14.86 -31.89 20.54
N LEU A 9 15.76 -32.72 20.02
CA LEU A 9 16.50 -32.46 18.78
C LEU A 9 15.57 -32.53 17.57
N TRP A 10 14.60 -33.46 17.58
CA TRP A 10 13.59 -33.57 16.53
C TRP A 10 12.69 -32.34 16.43
N ILE A 11 12.31 -31.74 17.57
CA ILE A 11 11.51 -30.50 17.60
C ILE A 11 12.32 -29.32 17.01
N LEU A 12 13.59 -29.19 17.38
CA LEU A 12 14.49 -28.17 16.82
C LEU A 12 14.68 -28.35 15.31
N ILE A 13 14.91 -29.59 14.85
CA ILE A 13 14.98 -29.93 13.42
C ILE A 13 13.66 -29.55 12.72
N TYR A 14 12.50 -29.90 13.29
CA TYR A 14 11.20 -29.54 12.71
C TYR A 14 11.01 -28.02 12.58
N LEU A 15 11.42 -27.24 13.59
CA LEU A 15 11.40 -25.77 13.53
C LEU A 15 12.34 -25.23 12.45
N PHE A 16 13.56 -25.77 12.33
CA PHE A 16 14.52 -25.34 11.31
C PHE A 16 14.12 -25.70 9.87
N PHE A 17 13.37 -26.79 9.64
CA PHE A 17 12.92 -27.18 8.30
C PHE A 17 11.52 -26.66 7.92
N VAL A 18 10.55 -26.65 8.83
CA VAL A 18 9.17 -26.22 8.53
C VAL A 18 9.05 -24.70 8.49
N TRP A 19 9.77 -23.96 9.32
CA TRP A 19 9.66 -22.51 9.36
C TRP A 19 10.10 -21.82 8.05
N PRO A 20 11.24 -22.16 7.39
CA PRO A 20 11.55 -21.62 6.07
C PRO A 20 10.58 -22.11 4.98
N TYR A 21 10.00 -23.31 5.12
CA TYR A 21 9.00 -23.83 4.18
C TYR A 21 7.72 -22.98 4.19
N LYS A 22 7.27 -22.54 5.38
CA LYS A 22 6.14 -21.60 5.52
C LYS A 22 6.48 -20.19 5.02
N ARG A 23 7.76 -19.81 5.04
CA ARG A 23 8.24 -18.45 4.73
C ARG A 23 8.36 -18.13 3.23
N PHE A 24 8.15 -19.13 2.37
CA PHE A 24 8.12 -18.96 0.92
C PHE A 24 6.88 -19.63 0.34
N ASN A 25 5.70 -19.12 0.69
CA ASN A 25 4.45 -19.42 -0.01
C ASN A 25 4.39 -18.81 -1.44
N CYS A 26 5.55 -18.58 -2.06
CA CYS A 26 5.68 -18.25 -3.48
C CYS A 26 4.90 -19.24 -4.37
N ASN A 27 4.81 -20.50 -3.95
CA ASN A 27 4.01 -21.48 -4.67
C ASN A 27 2.50 -21.18 -4.68
N GLU A 28 1.96 -20.25 -3.88
CA GLU A 28 0.53 -19.91 -3.91
C GLU A 28 0.12 -19.19 -5.20
N ILE A 29 0.76 -18.08 -5.58
CA ILE A 29 0.52 -17.45 -6.90
C ILE A 29 0.92 -18.41 -8.04
N CYS A 30 1.95 -19.23 -7.84
CA CYS A 30 2.38 -20.19 -8.87
C CYS A 30 1.34 -21.29 -9.12
N ASN A 31 0.68 -21.79 -8.08
CA ASN A 31 -0.29 -22.89 -8.17
C ASN A 31 -1.72 -22.40 -8.38
N ASN A 32 -2.10 -21.25 -7.79
CA ASN A 32 -3.40 -20.62 -7.94
C ASN A 32 -3.27 -19.27 -8.67
N PRO A 33 -3.25 -19.25 -10.02
CA PRO A 33 -3.14 -18.00 -10.78
C PRO A 33 -4.30 -17.02 -10.51
N GLY A 34 -5.47 -17.47 -10.06
CA GLY A 34 -6.56 -16.56 -9.65
C GLY A 34 -6.19 -15.60 -8.51
N VAL A 35 -5.18 -15.95 -7.71
CA VAL A 35 -4.71 -15.13 -6.58
C VAL A 35 -4.00 -13.85 -7.05
N SER A 36 -3.39 -13.84 -8.25
CA SER A 36 -2.76 -12.61 -8.80
C SER A 36 -3.76 -11.50 -9.07
N ASN A 37 -5.03 -11.85 -9.24
CA ASN A 37 -6.14 -10.96 -9.56
C ASN A 37 -7.13 -10.86 -8.39
N TYR A 38 -6.72 -11.32 -7.19
CA TYR A 38 -7.57 -11.23 -6.00
C TYR A 38 -7.77 -9.76 -5.63
N GLU A 39 -9.02 -9.31 -5.71
CA GLU A 39 -9.49 -8.08 -5.09
C GLU A 39 -10.67 -8.41 -4.18
N ASN A 40 -10.69 -7.80 -3.01
CA ASN A 40 -11.80 -7.87 -2.07
C ASN A 40 -12.04 -6.47 -1.47
N VAL A 41 -12.97 -5.74 -2.06
CA VAL A 41 -13.44 -4.44 -1.59
C VAL A 41 -14.19 -4.62 -0.27
N ILE A 42 -13.77 -3.90 0.76
CA ILE A 42 -14.32 -4.01 2.11
C ILE A 42 -15.29 -2.85 2.38
N ILE A 43 -14.86 -1.65 1.98
CA ILE A 43 -15.58 -0.40 2.14
C ILE A 43 -15.39 0.39 0.84
N GLU A 44 -16.48 0.95 0.34
CA GLU A 44 -16.51 1.85 -0.81
C GLU A 44 -17.69 2.82 -0.66
N ASN A 45 -17.40 4.11 -0.78
CA ASN A 45 -18.37 5.20 -0.92
C ASN A 45 -17.87 6.17 -2.02
N ASP A 46 -18.51 7.32 -2.22
CA ASP A 46 -18.14 8.24 -3.31
C ASP A 46 -16.76 8.91 -3.17
N THR A 47 -16.18 8.90 -1.96
CA THR A 47 -14.93 9.61 -1.63
C THR A 47 -13.81 8.70 -1.13
N TYR A 48 -14.14 7.46 -0.74
CA TYR A 48 -13.22 6.54 -0.08
C TYR A 48 -13.43 5.10 -0.56
N ARG A 49 -12.32 4.37 -0.79
CA ARG A 49 -12.33 2.92 -1.02
C ARG A 49 -11.19 2.25 -0.26
N TYR A 50 -11.49 1.10 0.34
CA TYR A 50 -10.50 0.22 0.95
C TYR A 50 -10.72 -1.22 0.48
N SER A 51 -9.66 -1.80 -0.06
CA SER A 51 -9.66 -3.13 -0.66
C SER A 51 -8.44 -3.93 -0.23
N HIS A 52 -8.61 -5.24 -0.09
CA HIS A 52 -7.52 -6.19 0.05
C HIS A 52 -7.20 -6.82 -1.30
N HIS A 53 -5.91 -6.93 -1.56
CA HIS A 53 -5.28 -7.59 -2.71
C HIS A 53 -4.26 -8.60 -2.16
N TYR A 54 -3.62 -9.38 -3.03
CA TYR A 54 -2.61 -10.33 -2.54
C TYR A 54 -1.43 -9.62 -1.85
N GLU A 55 -1.16 -10.00 -0.59
CA GLU A 55 -0.17 -9.38 0.32
C GLU A 55 -0.36 -7.87 0.60
N TYR A 56 -1.37 -7.20 0.07
CA TYR A 56 -1.47 -5.73 0.06
C TYR A 56 -2.88 -5.23 0.39
N SER A 57 -2.96 -4.13 1.11
CA SER A 57 -4.15 -3.29 1.15
C SER A 57 -3.97 -2.10 0.22
N MET A 58 -5.05 -1.71 -0.46
CA MET A 58 -5.13 -0.48 -1.23
C MET A 58 -6.20 0.41 -0.58
N ARG A 59 -5.79 1.62 -0.21
CA ARG A 59 -6.67 2.73 0.20
C ARG A 59 -6.73 3.75 -0.93
N ILE A 60 -7.92 4.28 -1.20
CA ILE A 60 -8.13 5.41 -2.09
C ILE A 60 -8.93 6.47 -1.33
N GLN A 61 -8.49 7.73 -1.40
CA GLN A 61 -9.13 8.90 -0.79
C GLN A 61 -9.21 10.04 -1.82
N LEU A 62 -10.39 10.61 -2.03
CA LEU A 62 -10.58 11.83 -2.80
C LEU A 62 -10.32 13.09 -1.96
N HIS A 63 -10.24 14.24 -2.64
CA HIS A 63 -10.14 15.58 -2.06
C HIS A 63 -8.94 15.77 -1.11
N GLN A 64 -7.88 14.99 -1.32
CA GLN A 64 -6.63 15.10 -0.57
C GLN A 64 -5.77 16.25 -1.10
N SER A 65 -5.04 16.88 -0.19
CA SER A 65 -3.99 17.84 -0.56
C SER A 65 -2.75 17.12 -1.09
N LYS A 66 -1.89 17.85 -1.82
CA LYS A 66 -0.63 17.31 -2.34
C LYS A 66 0.23 16.75 -1.19
N PRO A 67 0.62 15.47 -1.20
CA PRO A 67 1.40 14.88 -0.09
C PRO A 67 2.82 15.45 0.02
N VAL A 68 3.34 16.05 -1.06
CA VAL A 68 4.67 16.65 -1.13
C VAL A 68 4.60 17.92 -1.99
N PRO A 69 5.19 19.06 -1.55
CA PRO A 69 5.33 20.26 -2.36
C PRO A 69 6.10 20.03 -3.68
N SER A 70 5.62 20.63 -4.78
CA SER A 70 6.10 20.40 -6.15
C SER A 70 7.58 20.75 -6.37
N ASP A 71 8.11 21.70 -5.60
CA ASP A 71 9.47 22.25 -5.63
C ASP A 71 10.53 21.27 -5.05
N ARG A 72 10.11 20.31 -4.22
CA ARG A 72 11.00 19.27 -3.69
C ARG A 72 11.44 18.26 -4.75
N PHE A 73 10.68 18.13 -5.84
CA PHE A 73 11.09 17.36 -7.03
C PHE A 73 12.04 18.20 -7.88
N ASN A 74 13.30 18.25 -7.47
CA ASN A 74 14.32 19.16 -7.99
C ASN A 74 15.27 18.54 -9.04
N ILE A 75 15.25 17.21 -9.23
CA ILE A 75 16.09 16.51 -10.21
C ILE A 75 15.27 16.27 -11.49
N LYS A 76 15.41 17.10 -12.53
CA LYS A 76 14.80 16.84 -13.86
C LYS A 76 15.50 15.68 -14.56
N ILE A 77 14.74 14.83 -15.27
CA ILE A 77 15.26 13.65 -15.98
C ILE A 77 14.69 13.53 -17.40
N ASN A 78 15.55 13.18 -18.37
CA ASN A 78 15.19 13.00 -19.79
C ASN A 78 15.47 11.56 -20.27
N GLY A 79 15.51 10.60 -19.35
CA GLY A 79 15.88 9.21 -19.59
C GLY A 79 15.74 8.40 -18.31
N ILE A 80 16.80 7.69 -17.90
CA ILE A 80 16.78 6.86 -16.69
C ILE A 80 17.56 7.53 -15.56
N HIS A 81 16.98 7.57 -14.36
CA HIS A 81 17.64 7.99 -13.13
C HIS A 81 17.59 6.86 -12.09
N THR A 82 18.76 6.35 -11.71
CA THR A 82 18.88 5.23 -10.75
C THR A 82 19.07 5.75 -9.34
N VAL A 83 18.17 5.39 -8.44
CA VAL A 83 18.22 5.75 -7.01
C VAL A 83 18.49 4.53 -6.15
N TYR A 84 19.30 4.73 -5.11
CA TYR A 84 19.60 3.74 -4.08
C TYR A 84 18.99 4.22 -2.74
N PRO A 85 17.86 3.63 -2.28
CA PRO A 85 17.21 4.08 -1.05
C PRO A 85 18.16 4.10 0.15
N GLN A 86 18.22 5.24 0.84
CA GLN A 86 18.97 5.40 2.10
C GLN A 86 18.21 4.82 3.31
N PHE A 87 17.15 4.06 3.06
CA PHE A 87 16.30 3.39 4.04
C PHE A 87 15.92 1.99 3.55
N THR A 88 15.77 1.05 4.46
CA THR A 88 15.31 -0.31 4.15
C THR A 88 13.79 -0.33 4.01
N CYS A 89 13.30 -0.70 2.83
CA CYS A 89 11.87 -0.88 2.55
C CYS A 89 11.64 -2.16 1.72
N ASN A 90 10.41 -2.67 1.76
CA ASN A 90 10.01 -3.88 1.05
C ASN A 90 9.05 -3.55 -0.10
N TYR A 91 9.14 -4.33 -1.17
CA TYR A 91 8.22 -4.33 -2.30
C TYR A 91 7.92 -5.79 -2.66
N HIS A 92 6.64 -6.21 -2.55
CA HIS A 92 6.21 -7.61 -2.64
C HIS A 92 7.10 -8.57 -1.84
N SER A 93 7.19 -8.30 -0.53
CA SER A 93 7.93 -9.10 0.45
C SER A 93 9.45 -9.24 0.20
N LYS A 94 10.02 -8.44 -0.71
CA LYS A 94 11.47 -8.40 -1.01
C LYS A 94 12.05 -7.02 -0.71
N TYR A 95 13.25 -6.99 -0.13
CA TYR A 95 13.97 -5.75 0.18
C TYR A 95 14.45 -5.04 -1.10
N ILE A 96 14.12 -3.75 -1.23
CA ILE A 96 14.56 -2.90 -2.34
C ILE A 96 16.03 -2.53 -2.18
N ARG A 97 16.83 -2.68 -3.25
CA ARG A 97 18.22 -2.18 -3.34
C ARG A 97 18.33 -0.92 -4.19
N LYS A 98 17.63 -0.90 -5.33
CA LYS A 98 17.60 0.24 -6.25
C LYS A 98 16.25 0.35 -6.93
N ILE A 99 15.91 1.57 -7.34
CA ILE A 99 14.79 1.89 -8.22
C ILE A 99 15.38 2.60 -9.45
N MET A 100 14.86 2.29 -10.64
CA MET A 100 15.17 3.01 -11.87
C MET A 100 13.92 3.80 -12.27
N PHE A 101 13.97 5.11 -12.07
CA PHE A 101 12.92 6.02 -12.53
C PHE A 101 13.15 6.33 -14.01
N TYR A 102 12.14 6.06 -14.84
CA TYR A 102 12.16 6.38 -16.28
C TYR A 102 11.40 7.68 -16.53
N ALA A 103 11.82 8.48 -17.50
CA ALA A 103 11.20 9.78 -17.72
C ALA A 103 9.76 9.65 -18.25
N ASP A 104 9.53 8.73 -19.18
CA ASP A 104 8.29 8.51 -19.94
C ASP A 104 7.62 7.15 -19.71
N ASP A 105 8.26 6.23 -18.99
CA ASP A 105 7.82 4.85 -18.77
C ASP A 105 7.73 4.50 -17.27
N ALA A 106 7.46 3.24 -17.00
CA ALA A 106 7.28 2.60 -15.72
C ALA A 106 8.57 2.48 -14.88
N ASP A 107 8.44 2.50 -13.55
CA ASP A 107 9.56 2.58 -12.61
C ASP A 107 10.00 1.20 -12.10
N ASP A 108 11.15 0.70 -12.55
CA ASP A 108 11.62 -0.65 -12.22
C ASP A 108 12.24 -0.75 -10.82
N VAL A 109 11.89 -1.81 -10.09
CA VAL A 109 12.35 -2.08 -8.73
C VAL A 109 13.21 -3.34 -8.70
N TYR A 110 14.37 -3.27 -8.03
CA TYR A 110 15.34 -4.38 -7.95
C TYR A 110 15.75 -4.71 -6.51
N ASP A 111 16.05 -5.99 -6.27
CA ASP A 111 16.53 -6.49 -4.97
C ASP A 111 18.05 -6.38 -4.77
N PHE A 112 18.50 -6.82 -3.59
CA PHE A 112 19.92 -6.83 -3.22
C PHE A 112 20.81 -7.71 -4.09
N ARG A 113 20.25 -8.71 -4.78
CA ARG A 113 20.96 -9.57 -5.75
C ARG A 113 20.99 -8.97 -7.16
N GLY A 114 20.31 -7.83 -7.38
CA GLY A 114 20.17 -7.20 -8.69
C GLY A 114 19.07 -7.84 -9.55
N TYR A 115 18.22 -8.71 -8.97
CA TYR A 115 17.07 -9.23 -9.69
C TYR A 115 15.96 -8.18 -9.71
N TYR A 116 15.31 -8.07 -10.87
CA TYR A 116 14.06 -7.35 -11.02
C TYR A 116 12.99 -8.01 -10.13
N ILE A 117 12.27 -7.21 -9.33
CA ILE A 117 11.22 -7.67 -8.42
C ILE A 117 9.84 -7.10 -8.73
N GLY A 118 9.75 -6.18 -9.68
CA GLY A 118 8.50 -5.60 -10.16
C GLY A 118 8.67 -4.16 -10.61
N THR A 119 7.56 -3.50 -10.92
CA THR A 119 7.53 -2.16 -11.51
C THR A 119 6.37 -1.36 -10.93
N MET A 120 6.56 -0.08 -10.68
CA MET A 120 5.47 0.86 -10.39
C MET A 120 5.08 1.59 -11.67
N ILE A 121 3.79 1.63 -11.99
CA ILE A 121 3.26 2.25 -13.19
C ILE A 121 2.33 3.37 -12.76
N ASN A 122 2.59 4.59 -13.20
CA ASN A 122 1.78 5.77 -12.88
C ASN A 122 1.98 6.88 -13.94
N TYR A 123 1.31 6.72 -15.08
CA TYR A 123 1.41 7.63 -16.24
C TYR A 123 0.11 7.68 -17.07
N ILE A 124 -0.01 8.68 -17.94
CA ILE A 124 -1.05 8.80 -18.96
C ILE A 124 -0.47 8.31 -20.29
N VAL A 125 -1.23 7.60 -21.13
CA VAL A 125 -0.85 7.30 -22.52
C VAL A 125 -1.43 8.32 -23.51
N ASN A 126 -0.81 8.44 -24.68
CA ASN A 126 -1.20 9.37 -25.75
C ASN A 126 -1.13 10.86 -25.33
N TYR A 127 -0.06 11.23 -24.61
CA TYR A 127 0.32 12.62 -24.37
C TYR A 127 1.04 13.24 -25.58
N MET A 128 1.15 14.57 -25.60
CA MET A 128 1.93 15.30 -26.60
C MET A 128 3.38 15.51 -26.17
N ASP A 129 3.57 15.84 -24.90
CA ASP A 129 4.86 16.17 -24.28
C ASP A 129 4.81 15.90 -22.77
N PHE A 130 5.96 15.80 -22.10
CA PHE A 130 6.04 15.50 -20.67
C PHE A 130 7.28 16.13 -20.00
N ASP A 131 7.12 16.49 -18.73
CA ASP A 131 8.18 16.94 -17.83
C ASP A 131 8.25 15.98 -16.63
N THR A 132 9.42 15.36 -16.40
CA THR A 132 9.61 14.41 -15.27
C THR A 132 10.70 14.88 -14.32
N ALA A 133 10.38 14.86 -13.01
CA ALA A 133 11.28 15.25 -11.94
C ALA A 133 11.26 14.25 -10.78
N VAL A 134 12.44 13.98 -10.22
CA VAL A 134 12.67 13.02 -9.13
C VAL A 134 12.88 13.74 -7.79
N LEU A 135 12.42 13.09 -6.74
CA LEU A 135 12.69 13.36 -5.33
C LEU A 135 13.58 12.22 -4.80
N ASP A 136 14.83 12.52 -4.45
CA ASP A 136 15.77 11.58 -3.83
C ASP A 136 16.21 12.09 -2.46
N GLU A 137 15.45 11.74 -1.42
CA GLU A 137 15.74 12.13 -0.04
C GLU A 137 15.92 10.93 0.90
N LYS A 138 16.64 11.17 2.00
CA LYS A 138 16.97 10.17 3.03
C LYS A 138 15.78 9.41 3.65
N LYS A 139 14.56 9.93 3.52
CA LYS A 139 13.34 9.37 4.12
C LYS A 139 12.14 9.37 3.17
N LEU A 140 12.31 9.74 1.91
CA LEU A 140 11.23 9.75 0.93
C LEU A 140 11.83 9.74 -0.47
N LEU A 141 11.38 8.81 -1.30
CA LEU A 141 11.70 8.79 -2.72
C LEU A 141 10.44 9.05 -3.53
N GLY A 142 10.59 9.57 -4.73
CA GLY A 142 9.47 9.67 -5.65
C GLY A 142 9.80 10.23 -7.02
N VAL A 143 8.82 10.16 -7.90
CA VAL A 143 8.84 10.75 -9.23
C VAL A 143 7.53 11.48 -9.48
N LYS A 144 7.61 12.66 -10.07
CA LYS A 144 6.49 13.50 -10.49
C LYS A 144 6.58 13.65 -12.01
N ARG A 145 5.53 13.22 -12.70
CA ARG A 145 5.38 13.35 -14.15
C ARG A 145 4.26 14.35 -14.44
N THR A 146 4.54 15.37 -15.23
CA THR A 146 3.55 16.32 -15.74
C THR A 146 3.41 16.10 -17.23
N PHE A 147 2.20 15.80 -17.69
CA PHE A 147 1.89 15.47 -19.09
C PHE A 147 1.11 16.61 -19.72
N ARG A 148 1.55 17.08 -20.89
CA ARG A 148 0.78 17.97 -21.78
C ARG A 148 -0.07 17.11 -22.70
N ILE A 149 -1.38 17.29 -22.62
CA ILE A 149 -2.36 16.44 -23.32
C ILE A 149 -3.40 17.30 -24.03
N ASN A 150 -3.88 16.82 -25.17
CA ASN A 150 -4.97 17.46 -25.90
C ASN A 150 -6.32 16.90 -25.42
N VAL A 151 -7.20 17.79 -24.99
CA VAL A 151 -8.58 17.53 -24.58
C VAL A 151 -9.47 18.51 -25.34
N ASP A 152 -10.34 17.98 -26.20
CA ASP A 152 -11.27 18.75 -27.05
C ASP A 152 -10.62 19.92 -27.81
N GLY A 153 -9.40 19.70 -28.31
CA GLY A 153 -8.62 20.70 -29.06
C GLY A 153 -7.82 21.67 -28.18
N SER A 154 -7.99 21.64 -26.86
CA SER A 154 -7.25 22.45 -25.89
C SER A 154 -6.09 21.67 -25.28
N GLU A 155 -4.95 22.32 -25.08
CA GLU A 155 -3.83 21.76 -24.34
C GLU A 155 -4.03 21.98 -22.83
N VAL A 156 -3.90 20.91 -22.04
CA VAL A 156 -3.99 20.94 -20.57
C VAL A 156 -2.87 20.13 -19.94
N GLU A 157 -2.43 20.52 -18.74
CA GLU A 157 -1.42 19.80 -17.97
C GLU A 157 -2.05 18.93 -16.88
N ALA A 158 -1.73 17.63 -16.90
CA ALA A 158 -2.11 16.67 -15.87
C ALA A 158 -0.86 16.14 -15.15
N THR A 159 -0.86 16.07 -13.82
CA THR A 159 0.31 15.63 -13.05
C THR A 159 0.03 14.37 -12.24
N MET A 160 0.91 13.37 -12.35
CA MET A 160 0.86 12.12 -11.61
C MET A 160 2.15 11.97 -10.80
N THR A 161 2.01 11.73 -9.50
CA THR A 161 3.13 11.62 -8.56
C THR A 161 3.15 10.24 -7.92
N SER A 162 4.32 9.60 -7.88
CA SER A 162 4.57 8.35 -7.18
C SER A 162 5.57 8.58 -6.05
N LEU A 163 5.30 8.00 -4.88
CA LEU A 163 6.15 8.10 -3.69
C LEU A 163 6.42 6.71 -3.09
N ILE A 164 7.65 6.48 -2.60
CA ILE A 164 8.01 5.33 -1.75
C ILE A 164 8.44 5.84 -0.38
N HIS A 165 7.73 5.36 0.65
CA HIS A 165 7.97 5.72 2.05
C HIS A 165 8.86 4.69 2.76
N PRO A 166 9.52 5.05 3.88
CA PRO A 166 10.44 4.16 4.59
C PRO A 166 9.82 2.86 5.14
N ASN A 167 8.51 2.84 5.34
CA ASN A 167 7.76 1.65 5.76
C ASN A 167 7.37 0.73 4.59
N GLY A 168 7.80 1.00 3.35
CA GLY A 168 7.40 0.24 2.16
C GLY A 168 6.01 0.58 1.63
N LYS A 169 5.32 1.59 2.18
CA LYS A 169 4.11 2.14 1.58
C LYS A 169 4.47 2.79 0.24
N VAL A 170 3.69 2.52 -0.80
CA VAL A 170 3.73 3.21 -2.09
C VAL A 170 2.51 4.11 -2.17
N SER A 171 2.68 5.38 -2.55
CA SER A 171 1.55 6.31 -2.74
C SER A 171 1.53 6.85 -4.17
N PHE A 172 0.36 6.86 -4.81
CA PHE A 172 0.11 7.61 -6.04
C PHE A 172 -0.80 8.80 -5.73
N TYR A 173 -0.48 9.98 -6.25
CA TYR A 173 -1.32 11.17 -6.15
C TYR A 173 -1.53 11.78 -7.54
N TYR A 174 -2.75 12.27 -7.80
CA TYR A 174 -3.13 12.82 -9.09
C TYR A 174 -3.62 14.26 -8.96
N ASP A 175 -3.15 15.11 -9.86
CA ASP A 175 -3.37 16.56 -9.83
C ASP A 175 -3.74 17.07 -11.22
N ASN A 176 -4.69 18.01 -11.27
CA ASN A 176 -5.18 18.62 -12.50
C ASN A 176 -5.64 17.61 -13.57
N ILE A 177 -6.11 16.43 -13.18
CA ILE A 177 -6.65 15.44 -14.12
C ILE A 177 -7.97 15.96 -14.72
N PRO A 178 -8.05 16.16 -16.06
CA PRO A 178 -9.29 16.51 -16.75
C PRO A 178 -10.36 15.42 -16.60
N LYS A 179 -11.63 15.81 -16.65
CA LYS A 179 -12.77 14.89 -16.46
C LYS A 179 -13.17 14.19 -17.75
N GLU A 180 -12.74 14.74 -18.88
CA GLU A 180 -13.11 14.40 -20.25
C GLU A 180 -12.20 13.30 -20.83
N ILE A 181 -11.14 12.92 -20.11
CA ILE A 181 -10.24 11.83 -20.51
C ILE A 181 -10.93 10.48 -20.40
N GLU A 182 -10.83 9.69 -21.47
CA GLU A 182 -11.18 8.27 -21.44
C GLU A 182 -10.39 7.51 -20.36
N GLU A 183 -11.09 6.73 -19.54
CA GLU A 183 -10.50 5.86 -18.51
C GLU A 183 -9.40 4.93 -19.05
N SER A 184 -9.45 4.58 -20.34
CA SER A 184 -8.46 3.80 -21.08
C SER A 184 -7.05 4.39 -21.07
N LYS A 185 -6.92 5.73 -20.94
CA LYS A 185 -5.63 6.44 -21.02
C LYS A 185 -4.82 6.39 -19.73
N PHE A 186 -5.42 6.02 -18.60
CA PHE A 186 -4.72 6.01 -17.31
C PHE A 186 -4.02 4.67 -17.07
N GLN A 187 -2.73 4.70 -16.79
CA GLN A 187 -1.93 3.55 -16.38
C GLN A 187 -1.40 3.80 -14.96
N SER A 188 -2.17 3.35 -13.95
CA SER A 188 -1.77 3.40 -12.54
C SER A 188 -1.92 2.03 -11.88
N LYS A 189 -0.80 1.38 -11.54
CA LYS A 189 -0.75 0.04 -10.92
C LYS A 189 0.60 -0.23 -10.28
N ILE A 190 0.64 -1.03 -9.21
CA ILE A 190 1.89 -1.67 -8.77
C ILE A 190 1.94 -3.10 -9.30
N VAL A 191 3.10 -3.52 -9.80
CA VAL A 191 3.33 -4.86 -10.34
C VAL A 191 4.41 -5.55 -9.52
N GLY A 192 4.11 -6.75 -9.02
CA GLY A 192 5.04 -7.65 -8.37
C GLY A 192 5.53 -8.75 -9.30
N SER A 193 6.77 -9.20 -9.09
CA SER A 193 7.37 -10.28 -9.87
C SER A 193 7.95 -11.39 -9.00
N ILE A 194 7.53 -12.61 -9.30
CA ILE A 194 7.79 -13.82 -8.54
C ILE A 194 8.32 -14.90 -9.48
N ARG A 195 9.34 -15.62 -9.03
CA ARG A 195 9.91 -16.75 -9.75
C ARG A 195 9.36 -18.04 -9.15
N CYS A 196 8.62 -18.78 -9.95
CA CYS A 196 8.03 -20.07 -9.62
C CYS A 196 9.05 -21.21 -9.75
N GLU A 197 8.68 -22.36 -9.21
CA GLU A 197 9.36 -23.62 -9.45
C GLU A 197 9.42 -23.93 -10.96
N GLY A 198 10.51 -24.56 -11.42
CA GLY A 198 10.83 -24.66 -12.85
C GLY A 198 11.37 -23.34 -13.47
N GLY A 199 11.44 -22.24 -12.72
CA GLY A 199 12.07 -21.00 -13.13
C GLY A 199 11.17 -20.01 -13.88
N LEU A 200 9.91 -20.39 -14.13
CA LEU A 200 8.86 -19.54 -14.72
C LEU A 200 8.67 -18.25 -13.90
N GLN A 201 8.62 -17.10 -14.56
CA GLN A 201 8.38 -15.81 -13.91
C GLN A 201 6.89 -15.45 -14.04
N LYS A 202 6.20 -15.29 -12.91
CA LYS A 202 4.83 -14.76 -12.86
C LYS A 202 4.86 -13.31 -12.42
N PHE A 203 3.91 -12.56 -12.96
CA PHE A 203 3.65 -11.16 -12.65
C PHE A 203 2.24 -11.07 -12.09
N PHE A 204 2.04 -10.18 -11.13
CA PHE A 204 0.74 -9.88 -10.55
C PHE A 204 0.64 -8.38 -10.34
N ALA A 205 -0.53 -7.82 -10.63
CA ALA A 205 -0.71 -6.38 -10.70
C ALA A 205 -1.89 -5.96 -9.84
N ILE A 206 -1.72 -4.87 -9.09
CA ILE A 206 -2.77 -4.23 -8.31
C ILE A 206 -3.09 -2.91 -9.02
N PRO A 207 -4.12 -2.88 -9.88
CA PRO A 207 -4.51 -1.69 -10.61
C PRO A 207 -5.32 -0.72 -9.74
N VAL A 208 -5.09 0.57 -9.93
CA VAL A 208 -6.02 1.61 -9.49
C VAL A 208 -7.19 1.60 -10.48
N PRO A 209 -8.45 1.42 -10.04
CA PRO A 209 -9.58 1.44 -10.97
C PRO A 209 -9.76 2.86 -11.52
N ALA A 210 -9.82 2.99 -12.84
CA ALA A 210 -9.70 4.27 -13.54
C ALA A 210 -10.72 5.33 -13.09
N LYS A 211 -11.94 4.93 -12.71
CA LYS A 211 -12.96 5.82 -12.11
C LYS A 211 -12.51 6.63 -10.88
N TRP A 212 -11.41 6.24 -10.22
CA TRP A 212 -10.81 6.94 -9.08
C TRP A 212 -9.68 7.91 -9.46
N ILE A 213 -9.13 7.81 -10.66
CA ILE A 213 -7.98 8.59 -11.13
C ILE A 213 -8.48 9.98 -11.52
N LYS A 214 -8.56 10.86 -10.52
CA LYS A 214 -9.15 12.20 -10.57
C LYS A 214 -8.28 13.17 -9.78
N SER A 215 -8.36 14.46 -10.09
CA SER A 215 -7.62 15.51 -9.38
C SER A 215 -7.95 15.49 -7.88
N GLY A 216 -6.90 15.49 -7.04
CA GLY A 216 -7.02 15.40 -5.59
C GLY A 216 -7.24 13.99 -5.05
N THR A 217 -7.13 12.93 -5.86
CA THR A 217 -7.13 11.55 -5.34
C THR A 217 -5.72 11.14 -4.87
N LEU A 218 -5.65 10.61 -3.65
CA LEU A 218 -4.50 9.86 -3.12
C LEU A 218 -4.83 8.37 -3.11
N VAL A 219 -3.92 7.55 -3.60
CA VAL A 219 -3.93 6.09 -3.48
C VAL A 219 -2.74 5.67 -2.63
N GLU A 220 -2.96 4.74 -1.70
CA GLU A 220 -1.91 4.17 -0.86
C GLU A 220 -1.95 2.64 -0.93
N PHE A 221 -0.83 2.04 -1.32
CA PHE A 221 -0.60 0.60 -1.25
C PHE A 221 0.30 0.32 -0.05
N GLN A 222 -0.16 -0.55 0.84
CA GLN A 222 0.61 -0.97 2.01
C GLN A 222 0.61 -2.50 2.09
N ALA A 223 1.79 -3.09 2.25
CA ALA A 223 1.90 -4.53 2.50
C ALA A 223 1.16 -4.87 3.81
N MET A 224 0.29 -5.88 3.76
CA MET A 224 -0.46 -6.34 4.93
C MET A 224 0.45 -7.15 5.83
N GLY A 225 0.59 -6.75 7.10
CA GLY A 225 1.24 -7.56 8.11
C GLY A 225 0.58 -8.93 8.23
N GLU A 226 1.39 -9.99 8.29
CA GLU A 226 0.94 -11.38 8.43
C GLU A 226 -0.05 -11.58 9.56
N SER A 227 0.03 -10.76 10.62
CA SER A 227 -0.79 -10.90 11.82
C SER A 227 -2.23 -10.40 11.62
N CYS A 228 -2.45 -9.23 11.00
CA CYS A 228 -3.81 -8.70 10.82
C CYS A 228 -4.59 -9.41 9.69
N SER A 229 -3.92 -10.11 8.77
CA SER A 229 -4.58 -10.78 7.64
C SER A 229 -5.20 -12.14 7.98
N GLN A 230 -4.71 -12.82 9.02
CA GLN A 230 -5.03 -14.23 9.25
C GLN A 230 -6.41 -14.48 9.89
N HIS A 231 -6.89 -13.63 10.78
CA HIS A 231 -7.99 -13.99 11.70
C HIS A 231 -9.00 -12.84 11.95
N TYR A 232 -10.29 -13.13 11.75
CA TYR A 232 -11.39 -12.15 11.88
C TYR A 232 -12.10 -12.15 13.25
N ARG A 233 -11.80 -13.10 14.16
CA ARG A 233 -12.37 -13.06 15.52
C ARG A 233 -11.83 -11.82 16.23
N SER A 234 -12.70 -11.01 16.82
CA SER A 234 -12.35 -9.68 17.35
C SER A 234 -11.20 -9.72 18.35
N GLU A 235 -11.21 -10.65 19.31
CA GLU A 235 -10.09 -10.89 20.23
C GLU A 235 -8.77 -11.18 19.50
N ILE A 236 -8.77 -12.12 18.55
CA ILE A 236 -7.56 -12.53 17.84
C ILE A 236 -7.04 -11.40 16.95
N CYS A 237 -7.94 -10.67 16.30
CA CYS A 237 -7.61 -9.48 15.52
C CYS A 237 -6.96 -8.41 16.40
N GLN A 238 -7.58 -8.01 17.51
CA GLN A 238 -7.03 -6.99 18.41
C GLN A 238 -5.67 -7.43 19.01
N ASN A 239 -5.53 -8.72 19.34
CA ASN A 239 -4.29 -9.30 19.87
C ASN A 239 -3.21 -9.53 18.80
N ALA A 240 -3.53 -9.46 17.51
CA ALA A 240 -2.57 -9.56 16.40
C ALA A 240 -1.70 -8.29 16.21
N LYS A 241 -1.83 -7.31 17.12
CA LYS A 241 -1.01 -6.10 17.17
C LYS A 241 0.48 -6.43 17.30
N THR A 242 1.29 -5.83 16.43
CA THR A 242 2.76 -5.83 16.53
C THR A 242 3.25 -4.48 17.10
N SER A 243 4.56 -4.33 17.26
CA SER A 243 5.17 -3.06 17.67
C SER A 243 4.98 -1.92 16.66
N THR A 244 4.68 -2.24 15.39
CA THR A 244 4.49 -1.25 14.30
C THR A 244 3.06 -1.18 13.79
N THR A 245 2.27 -2.24 13.96
CA THR A 245 0.94 -2.38 13.36
C THR A 245 -0.09 -2.65 14.44
N THR A 246 -1.05 -1.74 14.61
CA THR A 246 -2.28 -2.03 15.37
C THR A 246 -3.28 -2.65 14.39
N CYS A 247 -3.98 -3.71 14.77
CA CYS A 247 -5.08 -4.24 13.97
C CYS A 247 -6.45 -3.79 14.53
N PHE A 248 -7.48 -3.83 13.69
CA PHE A 248 -8.84 -3.44 14.00
C PHE A 248 -9.85 -4.39 13.37
N CYS A 249 -10.82 -4.84 14.16
CA CYS A 249 -11.88 -5.74 13.73
C CYS A 249 -13.11 -4.96 13.30
N CYS A 250 -13.47 -5.06 12.03
CA CYS A 250 -14.75 -4.63 11.49
C CYS A 250 -15.72 -5.82 11.56
N GLU A 251 -16.53 -5.88 12.61
CA GLU A 251 -17.40 -7.05 12.85
C GLU A 251 -18.49 -7.20 11.78
N GLU A 252 -19.07 -6.09 11.32
CA GLU A 252 -20.09 -6.08 10.26
C GLU A 252 -19.57 -6.75 8.96
N LYS A 253 -18.34 -6.40 8.55
CA LYS A 253 -17.69 -7.00 7.36
C LYS A 253 -16.92 -8.29 7.69
N LYS A 254 -16.95 -8.76 8.95
CA LYS A 254 -16.22 -9.93 9.47
C LYS A 254 -14.74 -9.96 9.05
N LYS A 255 -14.04 -8.84 9.23
CA LYS A 255 -12.64 -8.68 8.81
C LYS A 255 -11.76 -7.98 9.83
N CYS A 256 -10.49 -8.38 9.83
CA CYS A 256 -9.42 -7.67 10.52
C CYS A 256 -8.65 -6.79 9.51
N MET A 257 -8.28 -5.58 9.95
CA MET A 257 -7.68 -4.53 9.11
C MET A 257 -6.54 -3.85 9.87
N GLU A 258 -5.55 -3.28 9.19
CA GLU A 258 -4.55 -2.45 9.86
C GLU A 258 -5.11 -1.08 10.23
N LEU A 259 -4.80 -0.62 11.44
CA LEU A 259 -5.23 0.65 12.00
C LEU A 259 -4.01 1.57 12.14
N ASN A 260 -3.88 2.51 11.21
CA ASN A 260 -2.82 3.51 11.18
C ASN A 260 -3.36 4.88 11.65
N ASN A 261 -2.66 5.47 12.62
CA ASN A 261 -3.15 6.36 13.70
C ASN A 261 -3.95 7.64 13.36
N GLN A 262 -4.26 7.97 12.10
CA GLN A 262 -5.03 9.20 11.76
C GLN A 262 -6.24 8.90 10.86
N ASP A 263 -6.07 8.33 9.67
CA ASP A 263 -7.19 8.19 8.70
C ASP A 263 -8.24 7.14 9.07
N THR A 264 -7.87 6.17 9.89
CA THR A 264 -8.79 5.10 10.32
C THR A 264 -9.79 5.54 11.39
N HIS A 265 -9.78 6.82 11.79
CA HIS A 265 -10.72 7.31 12.79
C HIS A 265 -12.15 7.43 12.23
N GLY A 266 -12.32 7.77 10.95
CA GLY A 266 -13.62 7.72 10.26
C GLY A 266 -14.09 6.27 10.06
N LEU A 267 -13.20 5.38 9.60
CA LEU A 267 -13.48 3.94 9.43
C LEU A 267 -14.05 3.27 10.69
N LYS A 268 -13.59 3.67 11.88
CA LYS A 268 -14.10 3.16 13.16
C LYS A 268 -15.54 3.59 13.46
N VAL A 269 -15.90 4.81 13.07
CA VAL A 269 -17.13 5.48 13.51
C VAL A 269 -18.27 5.22 12.55
N ASP A 270 -18.03 5.34 11.25
CA ASP A 270 -19.11 5.36 10.24
C ASP A 270 -19.41 3.98 9.64
N ASP A 271 -18.39 3.26 9.15
CA ASP A 271 -18.57 2.04 8.33
C ASP A 271 -18.41 0.70 9.06
N CYS A 272 -17.86 0.70 10.27
CA CYS A 272 -17.56 -0.52 11.04
C CYS A 272 -18.07 -0.50 12.49
N ARG A 273 -18.83 0.53 12.88
CA ARG A 273 -19.36 0.82 14.23
C ARG A 273 -18.64 0.09 15.36
N VAL A 274 -17.55 0.69 15.84
CA VAL A 274 -16.99 0.30 17.13
C VAL A 274 -17.95 0.76 18.22
N GLU A 275 -18.76 -0.16 18.74
CA GLU A 275 -19.30 0.03 20.08
C GLU A 275 -18.11 0.17 21.02
N ASN A 276 -18.03 1.31 21.71
CA ASN A 276 -16.95 1.58 22.66
C ASN A 276 -17.00 0.51 23.75
N MET A 277 -16.10 -0.47 23.69
CA MET A 277 -15.85 -1.36 24.82
C MET A 277 -15.34 -0.50 25.99
N ASN A 278 -16.23 -0.30 26.96
CA ASN A 278 -16.14 0.66 28.05
C ASN A 278 -14.71 0.99 28.51
N THR A 279 -14.27 2.20 28.19
CA THR A 279 -13.32 2.92 29.03
C THR A 279 -13.99 3.17 30.38
N GLY A 280 -13.68 2.32 31.35
CA GLY A 280 -14.20 2.46 32.72
C GLY A 280 -13.61 3.67 33.42
N THR A 281 -14.20 4.86 33.20
CA THR A 281 -14.19 6.01 34.13
C THR A 281 -15.18 7.08 33.65
N ALA A 282 -16.30 7.19 34.35
CA ALA A 282 -17.16 8.39 34.39
C ALA A 282 -17.85 8.39 35.76
N ALA A 283 -17.86 9.47 36.53
CA ALA A 283 -17.05 10.68 36.45
C ALA A 283 -16.91 11.25 37.88
N GLU A 284 -15.75 11.79 38.22
CA GLU A 284 -15.62 12.64 39.42
C GLU A 284 -15.70 14.11 39.02
N ASN A 285 -16.28 14.90 39.92
CA ASN A 285 -16.28 16.36 39.99
C ASN A 285 -17.17 17.14 39.00
N THR A 286 -17.75 18.29 39.35
CA THR A 286 -18.19 18.90 40.64
C THR A 286 -18.97 20.15 40.23
N GLN A 287 -20.17 20.40 40.75
CA GLN A 287 -20.61 21.78 41.01
C GLN A 287 -21.39 21.85 42.33
N ILE A 288 -21.04 22.86 43.12
CA ILE A 288 -21.59 23.21 44.44
C ILE A 288 -22.62 24.34 44.22
N GLU A 289 -23.41 24.64 45.26
CA GLU A 289 -24.32 25.80 45.42
C GLU A 289 -25.80 25.56 45.06
N VAL A 290 -26.81 25.99 45.83
CA VAL A 290 -26.88 26.50 47.23
C VAL A 290 -28.37 26.52 47.67
N MET A 291 -28.69 26.22 48.95
CA MET A 291 -29.99 26.50 49.64
C MET A 291 -31.29 25.89 49.03
N ASN A 292 -32.50 25.82 49.62
CA ASN A 292 -33.13 25.78 50.97
C ASN A 292 -34.63 25.40 50.74
N ASP A 293 -35.53 25.03 51.66
CA ASP A 293 -35.57 24.73 53.11
C ASP A 293 -36.81 23.82 53.36
N THR A 294 -36.75 22.78 54.22
CA THR A 294 -37.89 22.32 55.08
C THR A 294 -37.47 21.28 56.12
#